data_AF-A0A0K2G748-F1
#
_entry.id   AF-A0A0K2G748-F1
#
_cell.length_a   1.000
_cell.length_b   1.000
_cell.length_c   1.000
_cell.angle_alpha   90.00
_cell.angle_beta   90.00
_cell.angle_gamma   90.00
#
_symmetry.space_group_name_H-M   'P 1'
#
loop_
_entity.id
_entity.type
_entity.pdbx_description
1 polymer ?
#
loop_
_entity_poly.entity_id
_entity_poly.type
_entity_poly.pdbx_seq_one_letter_code
_entity_poly.pdbx_strand_id
1 'polypeptide(L)'
;MQDGDGKALRSFGLIVGGVFAAIGAGPLLFGRGLRGWALLLGGLLIVSGVAWPAALQPVYRIWMAAGHVLGRINTAVLLSVVFFGLITPMAVVMRMLGRDPMRRSLAPQAESYRVVRGARPGAHMKRQF
;
A
#
# COMPACT_ATOMS: atom_id res chain seq x y z
N MET A 1 22.73 -7.00 11.06
CA MET A 1 21.25 -6.97 11.15
C MET A 1 20.73 -7.99 10.13
N GLN A 2 20.77 -9.28 10.48
CA GLN A 2 20.57 -10.44 9.57
C GLN A 2 19.55 -11.45 10.12
N ASP A 3 18.80 -11.10 11.17
CA ASP A 3 17.96 -12.05 11.93
C ASP A 3 16.53 -12.21 11.37
N GLY A 4 16.19 -11.47 10.31
CA GLY A 4 14.83 -11.40 9.72
C GLY A 4 14.59 -12.32 8.53
N ASP A 5 15.61 -12.62 7.73
CA ASP A 5 15.43 -13.26 6.42
C ASP A 5 14.99 -14.72 6.55
N GLY A 6 15.52 -15.44 7.54
CA GLY A 6 15.15 -16.85 7.79
C GLY A 6 13.71 -17.02 8.28
N LYS A 7 13.19 -16.07 9.09
CA LYS A 7 11.80 -16.09 9.55
C LYS A 7 10.84 -15.70 8.43
N ALA A 8 11.20 -14.69 7.63
CA ALA A 8 10.40 -14.24 6.49
C ALA A 8 10.25 -15.35 5.43
N LEU A 9 11.32 -16.09 5.14
CA LEU A 9 11.30 -17.18 4.17
C LEU A 9 10.42 -18.35 4.65
N ARG A 10 10.46 -18.67 5.96
CA ARG A 10 9.57 -19.67 6.57
C ARG A 10 8.11 -19.24 6.53
N SER A 11 7.80 -17.99 6.91
CA SER A 11 6.43 -17.46 6.83
C SER A 11 5.91 -17.43 5.39
N PHE A 12 6.74 -17.06 4.42
CA PHE A 12 6.37 -17.12 3.00
C PHE A 12 6.04 -18.55 2.56
N GLY A 13 6.90 -19.53 2.89
CA GLY A 13 6.66 -20.94 2.59
C GLY A 13 5.37 -21.48 3.24
N LEU A 14 5.10 -21.11 4.49
CA LEU A 14 3.88 -21.51 5.21
C LEU A 14 2.62 -20.87 4.61
N ILE A 15 2.65 -19.58 4.27
CA ILE A 15 1.50 -18.87 3.69
C ILE A 15 1.21 -19.40 2.28
N VAL A 16 2.21 -19.47 1.42
CA VAL A 16 2.04 -19.95 0.04
C VAL A 16 1.65 -21.43 0.04
N GLY A 17 2.35 -22.27 0.80
CA GLY A 17 2.01 -23.68 0.95
C GLY A 17 0.60 -23.90 1.49
N GLY A 18 0.18 -23.12 2.49
CA GLY A 18 -1.17 -23.15 3.05
C GLY A 18 -2.25 -22.75 2.04
N VAL A 19 -2.02 -21.72 1.22
CA VAL A 19 -2.97 -21.30 0.16
C VAL A 19 -3.11 -22.40 -0.89
N PHE A 20 -2.00 -22.99 -1.36
CA PHE A 20 -2.05 -24.09 -2.31
C PHE A 20 -2.69 -25.36 -1.71
N ALA A 21 -2.44 -25.65 -0.43
CA ALA A 21 -3.12 -26.74 0.29
C ALA A 21 -4.63 -26.50 0.34
N ALA A 22 -5.07 -25.28 0.65
CA ALA A 22 -6.48 -24.92 0.70
C ALA A 22 -7.16 -24.99 -0.67
N ILE A 23 -6.46 -24.59 -1.75
CA ILE A 23 -6.97 -24.72 -3.12
C ILE A 23 -7.04 -26.19 -3.56
N GLY A 24 -6.08 -27.02 -3.15
CA GLY A 24 -6.06 -28.45 -3.44
C GLY A 24 -7.08 -29.26 -2.63
N ALA A 25 -7.30 -28.87 -1.37
CA ALA A 25 -8.24 -29.52 -0.46
C ALA A 25 -9.66 -28.93 -0.52
N GLY A 26 -9.83 -27.70 -0.99
CA GLY A 26 -11.13 -27.04 -1.15
C GLY A 26 -12.13 -27.85 -1.99
N PRO A 27 -11.73 -28.45 -3.12
CA PRO A 27 -12.60 -29.34 -3.90
C PRO A 27 -13.07 -30.59 -3.14
N LEU A 28 -12.34 -31.06 -2.12
CA LEU A 28 -12.75 -32.17 -1.27
C LEU A 28 -13.95 -31.80 -0.40
N LEU A 29 -14.02 -30.54 0.06
CA LEU A 29 -15.13 -30.03 0.88
C LEU A 29 -16.43 -29.83 0.06
N PHE A 30 -16.32 -29.76 -1.28
CA PHE A 30 -17.46 -29.58 -2.20
C PHE A 30 -17.85 -30.85 -2.97
N GLY A 31 -17.34 -32.02 -2.57
CA GLY A 31 -17.78 -33.32 -3.12
C GLY A 31 -17.43 -33.57 -4.60
N ARG A 32 -16.47 -32.83 -5.17
CA ARG A 32 -15.96 -33.08 -6.53
C ARG A 32 -14.69 -33.94 -6.45
N GLY A 33 -14.60 -34.93 -7.37
CA GLY A 33 -13.58 -35.98 -7.36
C GLY A 33 -12.14 -35.45 -7.26
N LEU A 34 -11.29 -36.26 -6.60
CA LEU A 34 -9.88 -35.95 -6.36
C LEU A 34 -9.17 -35.60 -7.66
N ARG A 35 -8.73 -34.34 -7.79
CA ARG A 35 -7.72 -33.98 -8.78
C ARG A 35 -6.36 -34.41 -8.23
N GLY A 36 -6.00 -35.69 -8.39
CA GLY A 36 -4.74 -36.26 -7.88
C GLY A 36 -3.49 -35.46 -8.28
N TRP A 37 -3.52 -34.83 -9.47
CA TRP A 37 -2.47 -33.88 -9.91
C TRP A 37 -2.37 -32.64 -9.02
N ALA A 38 -3.47 -32.09 -8.50
CA ALA A 38 -3.46 -30.93 -7.61
C ALA A 38 -2.95 -31.28 -6.20
N LEU A 39 -3.21 -32.51 -5.73
CA LEU A 39 -2.66 -33.02 -4.47
C LEU A 39 -1.17 -33.34 -4.57
N LEU A 40 -0.72 -33.92 -5.69
CA LEU A 40 0.71 -34.10 -5.97
C LEU A 40 1.44 -32.76 -6.10
N LEU A 41 0.87 -31.79 -6.82
CA LEU A 41 1.43 -30.43 -6.93
C LEU A 41 1.46 -29.71 -5.57
N GLY A 42 0.38 -29.76 -4.79
CA GLY A 42 0.31 -29.16 -3.47
C GLY A 42 1.26 -29.81 -2.46
N GLY A 43 1.31 -31.15 -2.42
CA GLY A 43 2.22 -31.92 -1.57
C GLY A 43 3.68 -31.70 -1.94
N LEU A 44 4.02 -31.73 -3.23
CA LEU A 44 5.38 -31.46 -3.71
C LEU A 44 5.80 -30.02 -3.36
N LEU A 45 4.89 -29.05 -3.47
CA LEU A 45 5.19 -27.65 -3.16
C LEU A 45 5.35 -27.41 -1.65
N ILE A 46 4.55 -28.07 -0.80
CA ILE A 46 4.68 -28.03 0.66
C ILE A 46 5.98 -28.72 1.10
N VAL A 47 6.27 -29.91 0.57
CA VAL A 47 7.49 -30.66 0.88
C VAL A 47 8.73 -29.90 0.39
N SER A 48 8.71 -29.32 -0.81
CA SER A 48 9.81 -28.46 -1.28
C SER A 48 9.93 -27.17 -0.46
N GLY A 49 8.81 -26.58 -0.01
CA GLY A 49 8.80 -25.40 0.86
C GLY A 49 9.37 -25.66 2.26
N VAL A 50 9.23 -26.88 2.77
CA VAL A 50 9.72 -27.29 4.10
C VAL A 50 11.12 -27.90 4.05
N ALA A 51 11.44 -28.69 3.02
CA ALA A 51 12.70 -29.43 2.92
C ALA A 51 13.87 -28.59 2.38
N TRP A 52 13.61 -27.62 1.48
CA TRP A 52 14.66 -26.81 0.85
C TRP A 52 14.34 -25.30 0.80
N PRO A 53 14.37 -24.60 1.94
CA PRO A 53 14.15 -23.15 1.98
C PRO A 53 15.17 -22.37 1.11
N ALA A 54 16.39 -22.89 0.92
CA ALA A 54 17.41 -22.27 0.09
C ALA A 54 17.02 -22.16 -1.40
N ALA A 55 16.22 -23.08 -1.93
CA ALA A 55 15.73 -23.01 -3.31
C ALA A 55 14.61 -21.97 -3.49
N LEU A 56 13.88 -21.64 -2.41
CA LEU A 56 12.83 -20.62 -2.42
C LEU A 56 13.40 -19.20 -2.29
N GLN A 57 14.66 -19.04 -1.91
CA GLN A 57 15.30 -17.73 -1.73
C GLN A 57 15.29 -16.85 -3.02
N PRO A 58 15.65 -17.34 -4.23
CA PRO A 58 15.55 -16.53 -5.44
C PRO A 58 14.09 -16.18 -5.79
N VAL A 59 13.15 -17.11 -5.60
CA VAL A 59 11.72 -16.89 -5.86
C VAL A 59 11.15 -15.85 -4.90
N TYR A 60 11.46 -15.94 -3.61
CA TYR A 60 11.06 -14.96 -2.61
C TYR A 60 11.59 -13.56 -2.96
N ARG A 61 12.83 -13.44 -3.40
CA ARG A 61 13.40 -12.14 -3.81
C ARG A 61 12.68 -11.54 -5.01
N ILE A 62 12.38 -12.35 -6.04
CA ILE A 62 11.62 -11.89 -7.21
C ILE A 62 10.20 -11.49 -6.80
N TRP A 63 9.55 -12.31 -5.96
CA TRP A 63 8.20 -12.04 -5.46
C TRP A 63 8.14 -10.77 -4.63
N MET A 64 9.11 -10.54 -3.74
CA MET A 64 9.20 -9.32 -2.96
C MET A 64 9.47 -8.10 -3.84
N ALA A 65 10.32 -8.22 -4.86
CA ALA A 65 10.53 -7.15 -5.84
C ALA A 65 9.23 -6.81 -6.59
N ALA A 66 8.48 -7.82 -7.03
CA ALA A 66 7.16 -7.63 -7.63
C ALA A 66 6.18 -6.96 -6.66
N GLY A 67 6.18 -7.40 -5.39
CA GLY A 67 5.38 -6.81 -4.32
C GLY A 67 5.71 -5.33 -4.08
N HIS A 68 6.99 -4.96 -4.13
CA HIS A 68 7.41 -3.55 -4.02
C HIS A 68 6.91 -2.71 -5.21
N VAL A 69 7.02 -3.21 -6.44
CA VAL A 69 6.49 -2.54 -7.62
C VAL A 69 4.98 -2.39 -7.53
N LEU A 70 4.27 -3.45 -7.15
CA LEU A 70 2.82 -3.43 -6.97
C LEU A 70 2.41 -2.47 -5.85
N GLY A 71 3.16 -2.41 -4.75
CA GLY A 71 2.95 -1.46 -3.68
C GLY A 71 3.09 -0.01 -4.14
N ARG A 72 4.09 0.30 -4.98
CA ARG A 72 4.25 1.63 -5.59
C ARG A 72 3.07 1.98 -6.47
N ILE A 73 2.61 1.03 -7.29
CA ILE A 73 1.44 1.22 -8.15
C ILE A 73 0.19 1.43 -7.29
N ASN A 74 -0.03 0.62 -6.26
CA ASN A 74 -1.17 0.74 -5.36
C ASN A 74 -1.22 2.10 -4.67
N THR A 75 -0.10 2.58 -4.12
CA THR A 75 -0.03 3.90 -3.51
C THR A 75 -0.30 5.00 -4.53
N ALA A 76 0.26 4.91 -5.73
CA ALA A 76 0.00 5.87 -6.81
C ALA A 76 -1.49 5.87 -7.20
N VAL A 77 -2.09 4.69 -7.41
CA VAL A 77 -3.51 4.54 -7.76
C VAL A 77 -4.40 5.09 -6.64
N LEU A 78 -4.15 4.73 -5.39
CA LEU A 78 -4.93 5.21 -4.24
C LEU A 78 -4.89 6.74 -4.16
N LEU A 79 -3.69 7.33 -4.25
CA LEU A 79 -3.52 8.78 -4.23
C LEU A 79 -4.17 9.45 -5.44
N SER A 80 -4.06 8.87 -6.64
CA SER A 80 -4.72 9.37 -7.85
C SER A 80 -6.24 9.33 -7.69
N VAL A 81 -6.82 8.23 -7.23
CA VAL A 81 -8.26 8.10 -7.02
C VAL A 81 -8.75 9.12 -6.00
N VAL A 82 -8.06 9.28 -4.86
CA VAL A 82 -8.45 10.28 -3.85
C VAL A 82 -8.31 11.70 -4.40
N PHE A 83 -7.22 12.00 -5.10
CA PHE A 83 -6.99 13.33 -5.64
C PHE A 83 -8.01 13.67 -6.73
N PHE A 84 -8.18 12.83 -7.74
CA PHE A 84 -9.10 13.10 -8.85
C PHE A 84 -10.57 12.85 -8.51
N GLY A 85 -10.86 11.96 -7.57
CA GLY A 85 -12.23 11.63 -7.15
C GLY A 85 -12.79 12.53 -6.05
N LEU A 86 -11.94 13.10 -5.18
CA LEU A 86 -12.38 13.93 -4.06
C LEU A 86 -11.84 15.36 -4.15
N ILE A 87 -10.52 15.53 -4.25
CA ILE A 87 -9.89 16.85 -4.15
C ILE A 87 -10.18 17.71 -5.39
N THR A 88 -10.02 17.16 -6.58
CA THR A 88 -10.24 17.85 -7.85
C THR A 88 -11.70 18.30 -8.01
N PRO A 89 -12.74 17.45 -7.83
CA PRO A 89 -14.11 17.92 -7.94
C PRO A 89 -14.46 18.93 -6.85
N MET A 90 -13.94 18.78 -5.63
CA MET A 90 -14.11 19.79 -4.58
C MET A 90 -13.53 21.14 -5.02
N ALA A 91 -12.34 21.15 -5.64
CA ALA A 91 -11.72 22.36 -6.17
C ALA A 91 -12.51 22.98 -7.33
N VAL A 92 -13.07 22.15 -8.22
CA VAL A 92 -13.96 22.61 -9.31
C VAL A 92 -15.22 23.26 -8.73
N VAL A 93 -15.85 22.62 -7.75
CA VAL A 93 -17.03 23.16 -7.05
C VAL A 93 -16.68 24.50 -6.38
N MET A 94 -15.59 24.57 -5.61
CA MET A 94 -15.15 25.83 -4.99
C MET A 94 -14.90 26.94 -6.03
N ARG A 95 -14.27 26.61 -7.16
CA ARG A 95 -14.04 27.54 -8.27
C ARG A 95 -15.35 28.02 -8.90
N MET A 96 -16.34 27.14 -9.07
CA MET A 96 -17.68 27.52 -9.56
C MET A 96 -18.43 28.41 -8.55
N LEU A 97 -18.27 28.18 -7.24
CA LEU A 97 -18.80 29.05 -6.20
C LEU A 97 -18.01 30.36 -6.01
N GLY A 98 -16.98 30.61 -6.81
CA GLY A 98 -16.14 31.83 -6.73
C GLY A 98 -15.31 31.90 -5.44
N ARG A 99 -15.16 30.80 -4.71
CA ARG A 99 -14.35 30.75 -3.49
C ARG A 99 -12.92 30.36 -3.82
N ASP A 100 -12.01 31.32 -3.66
CA ASP A 100 -10.57 31.09 -3.73
C ASP A 100 -9.96 31.18 -2.31
N PRO A 101 -9.99 30.09 -1.52
CA PRO A 101 -9.47 30.09 -0.15
C PRO A 101 -7.97 30.36 -0.08
N MET A 102 -7.24 30.12 -1.16
CA MET A 102 -5.79 30.32 -1.21
C MET A 102 -5.38 31.65 -1.87
N ARG A 103 -6.34 32.50 -2.27
CA ARG A 103 -6.08 33.79 -2.94
C ARG A 103 -5.04 33.65 -4.05
N ARG A 104 -5.20 32.61 -4.88
CA ARG A 104 -4.31 32.27 -5.98
C ARG A 104 -4.49 33.21 -7.18
N SER A 105 -5.57 33.99 -7.21
CA SER A 105 -5.75 35.05 -8.21
C SER A 105 -4.60 36.05 -8.15
N LEU A 106 -3.87 36.15 -9.25
CA LEU A 106 -2.84 37.17 -9.45
C LEU A 106 -3.56 38.53 -9.54
N ALA A 107 -3.18 39.45 -8.67
CA ALA A 107 -3.59 40.86 -8.69
C ALA A 107 -2.42 41.69 -9.27
N PRO A 108 -2.45 42.04 -10.58
CA PRO A 108 -1.35 42.75 -11.24
C PRO A 108 -1.10 44.16 -10.68
N GLN A 109 -2.11 44.74 -10.03
CA GLN A 109 -2.07 46.08 -9.44
C GLN A 109 -1.75 46.04 -7.94
N ALA A 110 -1.48 44.87 -7.35
CA ALA A 110 -1.14 44.76 -5.94
C ALA A 110 0.33 45.11 -5.70
N GLU A 111 0.57 46.08 -4.82
CA GLU A 111 1.92 46.49 -4.40
C GLU A 111 2.66 45.37 -3.64
N SER A 112 1.92 44.50 -2.94
CA SER A 112 2.48 43.32 -2.28
C SER A 112 1.42 42.27 -1.97
N TYR A 113 1.76 40.98 -2.14
CA TYR A 113 0.93 39.85 -1.69
C TYR A 113 1.13 39.50 -0.21
N ARG A 114 1.98 40.25 0.51
CA ARG A 114 2.33 39.97 1.90
C ARG A 114 1.13 40.22 2.80
N VAL A 115 0.64 39.16 3.44
CA VAL A 115 -0.39 39.29 4.49
C VAL A 115 0.25 39.89 5.73
N VAL A 116 -0.02 41.17 5.99
CA VAL A 116 0.43 41.85 7.22
C VAL A 116 -0.27 41.20 8.41
N ARG A 117 0.51 40.57 9.29
CA ARG A 117 0.01 40.02 10.55
C ARG A 117 0.18 41.09 11.62
N GLY A 118 -0.91 41.44 12.30
CA GLY A 118 -0.86 42.34 13.45
C GLY A 118 0.06 41.80 14.55
N ALA A 119 0.70 42.69 15.30
CA ALA A 119 1.56 42.32 16.42
C ALA A 119 0.75 41.46 17.41
N ARG A 120 1.23 40.24 17.69
CA ARG A 120 0.57 39.33 18.62
C ARG A 120 0.62 39.92 20.03
N PRO A 121 -0.49 39.92 20.81
CA PRO A 121 -0.48 40.42 22.18
C PRO A 121 0.56 39.68 23.03
N GLY A 122 1.44 40.43 23.72
CA GLY A 122 2.53 39.87 24.53
C GLY A 122 2.10 39.01 25.72
N ALA A 123 0.80 38.96 26.03
CA ALA A 123 0.24 38.12 27.08
C ALA A 123 0.34 36.60 26.80
N HIS A 124 0.57 36.20 25.54
CA HIS A 124 0.59 34.78 25.13
C HIS A 124 1.90 34.04 25.46
N MET A 125 2.93 34.74 25.95
CA MET A 125 4.21 34.14 26.36
C MET A 125 4.28 33.77 27.86
N LYS A 126 3.17 33.94 28.60
CA LYS A 126 3.14 33.68 30.06
C LYS A 126 3.09 32.21 30.47
N ARG A 127 3.00 31.26 29.53
CA ARG A 127 2.89 29.80 29.81
C ARG A 127 3.58 28.96 28.73
N GLN A 128 4.88 29.17 28.53
CA GLN A 128 5.65 28.45 27.51
C GLN A 128 6.50 27.30 28.09
N PHE A 129 6.52 27.14 29.42
CA PHE A 129 7.22 26.09 30.14
C PHE A 129 6.28 25.48 31.19
#